data_AF-A0A7S1IAP8-F1
#
_entry.id   AF-A0A7S1IAP8-F1
#
_cell.length_a   1.000
_cell.length_b   1.000
_cell.length_c   1.000
_cell.angle_alpha   90.00
_cell.angle_beta   90.00
_cell.angle_gamma   90.00
#
_symmetry.space_group_name_H-M   'P 1'
#
loop_
_entity.id
_entity.type
_entity.pdbx_description
1 polymer ?
#
loop_
_entity_poly.entity_id
_entity_poly.type
_entity_poly.pdbx_seq_one_letter_code
_entity_poly.pdbx_strand_id
1 'polypeptide(L)'
;NQKAAEITGFSKDEVMGHDLVAEFISSEFKQSVKAVLDNALRGENTANFEFPLYTKDNRAVEVLLNATPRIDSAGMLVGVVGVGQDITEKKQAEVELTRVAADLRKLIDTANAPIFGIDTKGRVNEWNQKAAQITRRSKDEVMGHDL
;
A
#
# COMPACT_ATOMS: atom_id res chain seq x y z
N ASN A 1 9.98 5.34 -20.91
CA ASN A 1 9.88 6.29 -19.78
C ASN A 1 11.17 6.19 -18.99
N GLN A 2 11.92 7.29 -18.80
CA GLN A 2 13.23 7.26 -18.12
C GLN A 2 13.11 6.79 -16.66
N LYS A 3 12.02 7.17 -15.99
CA LYS A 3 11.77 6.80 -14.60
C LYS A 3 11.51 5.30 -14.40
N ALA A 4 10.95 4.64 -15.41
CA ALA A 4 10.78 3.19 -15.38
C ALA A 4 12.14 2.48 -15.41
N ALA A 5 13.09 2.98 -16.21
CA ALA A 5 14.45 2.42 -16.25
C ALA A 5 15.21 2.66 -14.93
N GLU A 6 15.02 3.81 -14.29
CA GLU A 6 15.59 4.12 -12.97
C GLU A 6 15.03 3.19 -11.87
N ILE A 7 13.74 2.88 -11.91
CA ILE A 7 13.07 2.02 -10.92
C ILE A 7 13.46 0.56 -11.12
N THR A 8 13.42 0.06 -12.35
CA THR A 8 13.59 -1.37 -12.65
C THR A 8 15.04 -1.78 -12.88
N GLY A 9 15.92 -0.82 -13.19
CA GLY A 9 17.31 -1.07 -13.58
C GLY A 9 17.47 -1.60 -15.00
N PHE A 10 16.38 -1.75 -15.77
CA PHE A 10 16.44 -2.15 -17.17
C PHE A 10 16.47 -0.93 -18.07
N SER A 11 17.43 -0.90 -18.99
CA SER A 11 17.46 0.14 -20.02
C SER A 11 16.30 -0.01 -20.99
N LYS A 12 15.92 1.09 -21.67
CA LYS A 12 14.85 1.07 -22.67
C LYS A 12 15.12 -0.01 -23.73
N ASP A 13 16.35 -0.14 -24.21
CA ASP A 13 16.67 -1.06 -25.29
C ASP A 13 16.61 -2.53 -24.86
N GLU A 14 16.82 -2.82 -23.58
CA GLU A 14 16.69 -4.17 -23.01
C GLU A 14 15.23 -4.60 -22.82
N VAL A 15 14.29 -3.66 -22.69
CA VAL A 15 12.85 -3.98 -22.48
C VAL A 15 12.01 -3.84 -23.75
N MET A 16 12.49 -3.09 -24.75
CA MET A 16 11.76 -2.88 -25.99
C MET A 16 11.74 -4.18 -26.81
N GLY A 17 10.54 -4.66 -27.13
CA GLY A 17 10.34 -5.90 -27.89
C GLY A 17 10.21 -7.15 -27.03
N HIS A 18 10.44 -7.04 -25.72
CA HIS A 18 10.22 -8.09 -24.73
C HIS A 18 8.80 -8.02 -24.15
N ASP A 19 8.24 -9.17 -23.75
CA ASP A 19 6.93 -9.23 -23.13
C ASP A 19 7.04 -8.90 -21.64
N LEU A 20 6.49 -7.74 -21.27
CA LEU A 20 6.52 -7.24 -19.89
C LEU A 20 6.01 -8.27 -18.88
N VAL A 21 4.89 -8.94 -19.20
CA VAL A 21 4.20 -9.87 -18.30
C VAL A 21 4.93 -11.20 -18.24
N ALA A 22 5.45 -11.68 -19.37
CA ALA A 22 6.13 -12.96 -19.41
C ALA A 22 7.49 -12.93 -18.68
N GLU A 23 8.23 -11.83 -18.81
CA GLU A 23 9.64 -11.77 -18.40
C GLU A 23 9.89 -11.09 -17.05
N PHE A 24 9.08 -10.09 -16.68
CA PHE A 24 9.38 -9.24 -15.51
C PHE A 24 8.37 -9.38 -14.35
N ILE A 25 7.21 -10.01 -14.61
CA ILE A 25 6.16 -10.21 -13.60
C ILE A 25 6.26 -11.61 -13.00
N SER A 26 6.20 -11.72 -11.68
CA SER A 26 6.18 -13.04 -11.02
C SER A 26 4.93 -13.83 -11.40
N SER A 27 5.05 -15.16 -11.42
CA SER A 27 4.00 -16.06 -11.92
C SER A 27 2.63 -15.85 -11.27
N GLU A 28 2.60 -15.46 -10.01
CA GLU A 28 1.37 -15.20 -9.25
C GLU A 28 0.62 -13.94 -9.73
N PHE A 29 1.34 -12.93 -10.26
CA PHE A 29 0.78 -11.66 -10.71
C PHE A 29 0.60 -11.58 -12.22
N LYS A 30 1.16 -12.52 -13.00
CA LYS A 30 1.07 -12.52 -14.48
C LYS A 30 -0.36 -12.39 -14.98
N GLN A 31 -1.28 -13.19 -14.43
CA GLN A 31 -2.68 -13.20 -14.87
C GLN A 31 -3.37 -11.87 -14.56
N SER A 32 -3.16 -11.32 -13.36
CA SER A 32 -3.76 -10.06 -12.92
C SER A 32 -3.23 -8.86 -13.70
N VAL A 33 -1.91 -8.78 -13.90
CA VAL A 33 -1.29 -7.71 -14.70
C VAL A 33 -1.73 -7.79 -16.16
N LYS A 34 -1.80 -9.00 -16.73
CA LYS A 34 -2.33 -9.20 -18.08
C LYS A 34 -3.78 -8.73 -18.18
N ALA A 35 -4.63 -9.07 -17.21
CA ALA A 35 -6.02 -8.64 -17.20
C ALA A 35 -6.17 -7.11 -17.14
N VAL A 36 -5.33 -6.43 -16.35
CA VAL A 36 -5.28 -4.96 -16.32
C VAL A 36 -4.93 -4.39 -17.69
N LEU A 37 -3.88 -4.90 -18.35
CA LEU A 37 -3.51 -4.44 -19.68
C LEU A 37 -4.58 -4.76 -20.74
N ASP A 38 -5.19 -5.95 -20.69
CA ASP A 38 -6.26 -6.38 -21.60
C ASP A 38 -7.55 -5.54 -21.43
N ASN A 39 -7.85 -5.09 -20.21
CA ASN A 39 -8.98 -4.19 -19.94
C ASN A 39 -8.72 -2.80 -20.53
N ALA A 40 -7.50 -2.26 -20.35
CA ALA A 40 -7.11 -1.02 -21.00
C ALA A 40 -7.14 -1.14 -22.54
N LEU A 41 -6.78 -2.30 -23.10
CA LEU A 41 -6.91 -2.59 -24.54
C LEU A 41 -8.36 -2.73 -25.00
N ARG A 42 -9.33 -2.77 -24.10
CA ARG A 42 -10.76 -2.74 -24.43
C ARG A 42 -11.36 -1.34 -24.28
N GLY A 43 -10.54 -0.33 -23.98
CA GLY A 43 -11.00 1.04 -23.76
C GLY A 43 -11.48 1.31 -22.34
N GLU A 44 -11.32 0.36 -21.41
CA GLU A 44 -11.70 0.54 -20.01
C GLU A 44 -10.54 1.19 -19.24
N ASN A 45 -10.84 2.24 -18.47
CA ASN A 45 -9.87 2.77 -17.51
C ASN A 45 -9.65 1.72 -16.43
N THR A 46 -8.41 1.29 -16.26
CA THR A 46 -8.09 0.29 -15.25
C THR A 46 -7.89 0.94 -13.89
N ALA A 47 -8.40 0.26 -12.86
CA ALA A 47 -8.10 0.62 -11.48
C ALA A 47 -6.61 0.45 -11.19
N ASN A 48 -6.12 1.25 -10.25
CA ASN A 48 -4.79 1.14 -9.68
C ASN A 48 -4.54 -0.29 -9.19
N PHE A 49 -3.53 -0.95 -9.75
CA PHE A 49 -3.15 -2.32 -9.39
C PHE A 49 -1.74 -2.35 -8.83
N GLU A 50 -1.59 -2.85 -7.60
CA GLU A 50 -0.31 -2.94 -6.91
C GLU A 50 0.26 -4.35 -7.00
N PHE A 51 1.54 -4.46 -7.32
CA PHE A 51 2.25 -5.74 -7.30
C PHE A 51 3.77 -5.54 -7.12
N PRO A 52 4.48 -6.56 -6.60
CA PRO A 52 5.93 -6.56 -6.57
C PRO A 52 6.51 -6.81 -7.96
N LEU A 53 7.36 -5.90 -8.40
CA LEU A 53 8.16 -6.00 -9.62
C LEU A 53 9.62 -6.29 -9.24
N TYR A 54 10.25 -7.24 -9.93
CA TYR A 54 11.65 -7.58 -9.70
C TYR A 54 12.55 -6.77 -10.63
N THR A 55 13.49 -6.06 -10.02
CA THR A 55 14.54 -5.33 -10.73
C THR A 55 15.58 -6.28 -11.32
N LYS A 56 16.45 -5.77 -12.20
CA LYS A 56 17.58 -6.53 -12.77
C LYS A 56 18.48 -7.18 -11.72
N ASP A 57 18.64 -6.52 -10.57
CA ASP A 57 19.44 -7.01 -9.44
C ASP A 57 18.63 -7.93 -8.51
N ASN A 58 17.47 -8.42 -8.95
CA ASN A 58 16.56 -9.30 -8.23
C ASN A 58 15.99 -8.70 -6.92
N ARG A 59 16.03 -7.37 -6.77
CA ARG A 59 15.35 -6.66 -5.69
C ARG A 59 13.88 -6.49 -6.04
N ALA A 60 12.99 -6.80 -5.09
CA ALA A 60 11.56 -6.53 -5.21
C ALA A 60 11.27 -5.04 -4.94
N VAL A 61 10.47 -4.44 -5.83
CA VAL A 61 9.98 -3.07 -5.75
C VAL A 61 8.47 -3.10 -5.84
N GLU A 62 7.79 -2.45 -4.92
CA GLU A 62 6.33 -2.34 -4.94
C GLU A 62 5.92 -1.33 -6.00
N VAL A 63 5.24 -1.78 -7.05
CA VAL A 63 4.81 -0.94 -8.16
C VAL A 63 3.30 -0.79 -8.16
N LEU A 64 2.85 0.45 -8.22
CA LEU A 64 1.49 0.83 -8.56
C LEU A 64 1.39 1.00 -10.07
N LEU A 65 0.67 0.09 -10.72
CA LEU A 65 0.40 0.14 -12.15
C LEU A 65 -0.97 0.76 -12.41
N ASN A 66 -0.97 1.75 -13.29
CA ASN A 66 -2.16 2.27 -13.93
C ASN A 66 -2.04 2.08 -15.45
N ALA A 67 -3.08 1.54 -16.10
CA ALA A 67 -3.13 1.41 -17.55
C ALA A 67 -4.30 2.21 -18.13
N THR A 68 -3.99 3.10 -19.07
CA THR A 68 -4.97 3.95 -19.76
C THR A 68 -4.98 3.63 -21.25
N PRO A 69 -6.16 3.48 -21.89
CA PRO A 69 -6.26 3.34 -23.34
C PRO A 69 -5.71 4.58 -24.05
N ARG A 70 -4.96 4.35 -25.13
CA ARG A 70 -4.50 5.40 -26.03
C ARG A 70 -5.39 5.42 -27.26
N ILE A 71 -6.12 6.52 -27.43
CA ILE A 71 -7.06 6.74 -28.51
C ILE A 71 -6.50 7.82 -29.45
N ASP A 72 -6.64 7.64 -30.76
CA ASP A 72 -6.25 8.64 -31.76
C ASP A 72 -7.32 9.73 -31.95
N SER A 73 -7.05 10.71 -32.82
CA SER A 73 -8.00 11.78 -33.13
C SER A 73 -9.28 11.30 -33.83
N ALA A 74 -9.29 10.08 -34.36
CA ALA A 74 -10.45 9.47 -35.00
C ALA A 74 -11.28 8.60 -34.03
N GLY A 75 -10.92 8.53 -32.75
CA GLY A 75 -11.61 7.73 -31.75
C GLY A 75 -11.22 6.25 -31.76
N MET A 76 -10.19 5.86 -32.53
CA MET A 76 -9.71 4.49 -32.62
C MET A 76 -8.69 4.20 -31.53
N LEU A 77 -8.81 3.03 -30.89
CA LEU A 77 -7.81 2.56 -29.95
C LEU A 77 -6.52 2.18 -30.70
N VAL A 78 -5.44 2.90 -30.42
CA VAL A 78 -4.12 2.70 -31.03
C VAL A 78 -3.11 2.07 -30.07
N GLY A 79 -3.50 1.79 -28.83
CA GLY A 79 -2.69 1.05 -27.86
C GLY A 79 -3.06 1.33 -26.41
N VAL A 80 -2.15 1.01 -25.50
CA VAL A 80 -2.27 1.26 -24.05
C VAL A 80 -1.01 1.91 -23.54
N VAL A 81 -1.18 2.84 -22.60
CA VAL A 81 -0.08 3.42 -21.83
C VAL A 81 -0.17 2.90 -20.40
N GLY A 82 0.82 2.10 -20.00
CA GLY A 82 1.04 1.71 -18.61
C GLY A 82 1.97 2.69 -17.91
N VAL A 83 1.55 3.18 -16.75
CA VAL A 83 2.37 3.98 -15.83
C VAL A 83 2.60 3.16 -14.57
N GLY A 84 3.86 2.80 -14.33
CA GLY A 84 4.30 2.19 -13.08
C GLY A 84 4.90 3.26 -12.17
N GLN A 85 4.40 3.37 -10.95
CA GLN A 85 4.94 4.21 -9.90
C GLN A 85 5.51 3.32 -8.78
N ASP A 86 6.77 3.55 -8.41
CA ASP A 86 7.35 2.93 -7.22
C ASP A 86 6.68 3.49 -5.97
N ILE A 87 6.08 2.61 -5.17
CA ILE A 87 5.42 2.92 -3.89
C ILE A 87 6.11 2.20 -2.72
N THR A 88 7.32 1.68 -2.91
CA THR A 88 8.07 0.90 -1.91
C THR A 88 8.29 1.73 -0.65
N GLU A 89 8.83 2.95 -0.78
CA GLU A 89 9.07 3.84 0.38
C GLU A 89 7.77 4.19 1.10
N LYS A 90 6.71 4.44 0.34
CA LYS A 90 5.38 4.74 0.90
C LYS A 90 4.85 3.56 1.72
N LYS A 91 4.87 2.35 1.17
CA LYS A 91 4.43 1.14 1.89
C LYS A 91 5.29 0.86 3.12
N GLN A 92 6.60 1.02 3.02
CA GLN A 92 7.51 0.84 4.16
C GLN A 92 7.20 1.85 5.28
N ALA A 93 6.93 3.11 4.94
CA ALA A 93 6.53 4.13 5.91
C ALA A 93 5.19 3.78 6.57
N GLU A 94 4.19 3.32 5.82
CA GLU A 94 2.88 2.91 6.36
C GLU A 94 2.99 1.71 7.30
N VAL A 95 3.80 0.71 6.94
CA VAL A 95 4.07 -0.46 7.78
C VAL A 95 4.80 -0.04 9.06
N GLU A 96 5.80 0.81 8.96
CA GLU A 96 6.57 1.29 10.11
C GLU A 96 5.71 2.13 11.05
N LEU A 97 4.86 3.02 10.52
CA LEU A 97 3.90 3.78 11.33
C LEU A 97 2.94 2.86 12.08
N THR A 98 2.44 1.82 11.42
CA THR A 98 1.55 0.84 12.03
C THR A 98 2.25 0.06 13.14
N ARG A 99 3.51 -0.34 12.91
CA ARG A 99 4.35 -1.04 13.88
C ARG A 99 4.61 -0.17 15.11
N VAL A 100 5.03 1.08 14.91
CA VAL A 100 5.28 2.04 16.00
C VAL A 100 4.01 2.31 16.80
N ALA A 101 2.86 2.48 16.14
CA ALA A 101 1.57 2.67 16.83
C ALA A 101 1.19 1.43 17.68
N ALA A 102 1.39 0.22 17.16
CA ALA A 102 1.15 -1.02 17.89
C ALA A 102 2.10 -1.18 19.09
N ASP A 103 3.38 -0.85 18.92
CA ASP A 103 4.39 -0.90 19.98
C ASP A 103 4.06 0.10 21.10
N LEU A 104 3.72 1.35 20.76
CA LEU A 104 3.29 2.36 21.74
C LEU A 104 2.04 1.93 22.50
N ARG A 105 1.04 1.40 21.79
CA ARG A 105 -0.19 0.91 22.43
C ARG A 105 0.11 -0.23 23.39
N LYS A 106 1.00 -1.17 23.01
CA LYS A 106 1.43 -2.26 23.88
C LYS A 106 2.15 -1.74 25.12
N LEU A 107 3.06 -0.77 24.96
CA LEU A 107 3.78 -0.16 26.08
C LEU A 107 2.83 0.50 27.10
N ILE A 108 1.84 1.26 26.62
CA ILE A 108 0.81 1.87 27.47
C ILE A 108 0.01 0.77 28.19
N ASP A 109 -0.45 -0.23 27.44
CA ASP A 109 -1.32 -1.27 27.96
C ASP A 109 -0.65 -2.13 29.03
N THR A 110 0.64 -2.44 28.86
CA THR A 110 1.43 -3.25 29.81
C THR A 110 2.18 -2.44 30.86
N ALA A 111 1.98 -1.12 30.93
CA ALA A 111 2.65 -0.29 31.92
C ALA A 111 2.24 -0.68 33.35
N ASN A 112 3.21 -0.75 34.27
CA ASN A 112 2.96 -1.07 35.68
C ASN A 112 2.32 0.08 36.49
N ALA A 113 2.08 1.22 35.86
CA ALA A 113 1.38 2.36 36.44
C ALA A 113 -0.01 2.50 35.78
N PRO A 114 -1.05 2.92 36.53
CA PRO A 114 -2.35 3.24 35.93
C PRO A 114 -2.20 4.43 34.98
N ILE A 115 -2.59 4.23 33.73
CA ILE A 115 -2.62 5.25 32.68
C ILE A 115 -4.05 5.36 32.19
N PHE A 116 -4.57 6.59 32.20
CA PHE A 116 -5.86 6.94 31.62
C PHE A 116 -5.79 8.33 30.99
N GLY A 117 -6.66 8.58 30.02
CA GLY A 117 -6.75 9.83 29.30
C GLY A 117 -8.21 10.23 29.08
N ILE A 118 -8.46 11.52 28.93
CA ILE A 118 -9.77 12.08 28.60
C ILE A 118 -9.68 12.94 27.33
N ASP A 119 -10.77 12.97 26.56
CA ASP A 119 -10.92 13.87 25.41
C ASP A 119 -11.27 15.31 25.86
N THR A 120 -11.41 16.22 24.88
CA THR A 120 -11.76 17.63 25.15
C THR A 120 -13.14 17.83 25.77
N LYS A 121 -13.97 16.78 25.83
CA LYS A 121 -15.30 16.79 26.44
C LYS A 121 -15.30 16.10 27.82
N GLY A 122 -14.14 15.67 28.31
CA GLY A 122 -14.01 14.99 29.62
C GLY A 122 -14.27 13.49 29.58
N ARG A 123 -14.43 12.89 28.39
CA ARG A 123 -14.75 11.47 28.25
C ARG A 123 -13.50 10.63 28.12
N VAL A 124 -13.47 9.47 28.77
CA VAL A 124 -12.31 8.56 28.76
C VAL A 124 -11.98 8.15 27.32
N ASN A 125 -10.75 8.38 26.88
CA ASN A 125 -10.24 7.94 25.59
C ASN A 125 -9.02 7.01 25.70
N GLU A 126 -8.43 6.89 26.89
CA GLU A 126 -7.37 5.94 27.17
C GLU A 126 -7.59 5.26 28.51
N TRP A 127 -7.32 3.96 28.55
CA TRP A 127 -7.44 3.11 29.74
C TRP A 127 -6.54 1.89 29.58
N ASN A 128 -5.50 1.77 30.41
CA ASN A 128 -4.58 0.64 30.36
C ASN A 128 -4.96 -0.50 31.33
N GLN A 129 -4.29 -1.66 31.21
CA GLN A 129 -4.58 -2.81 32.06
C GLN A 129 -4.42 -2.50 33.55
N LYS A 130 -3.41 -1.71 33.92
CA LYS A 130 -3.16 -1.40 35.33
C LYS A 130 -4.27 -0.55 35.94
N ALA A 131 -4.79 0.43 35.20
CA ALA A 131 -5.95 1.23 35.62
C ALA A 131 -7.16 0.31 35.83
N ALA A 132 -7.44 -0.59 34.88
CA ALA A 132 -8.55 -1.53 35.00
C ALA A 132 -8.44 -2.46 36.21
N GLN A 133 -7.25 -2.95 36.52
CA GLN A 133 -6.99 -3.79 37.69
C GLN A 133 -7.25 -3.05 39.01
N ILE A 134 -6.80 -1.79 39.11
CA ILE A 134 -6.90 -1.00 40.34
C ILE A 134 -8.35 -0.56 40.58
N THR A 135 -9.03 -0.05 39.55
CA THR A 135 -10.40 0.44 39.67
C THR A 135 -11.46 -0.66 39.59
N ARG A 136 -11.07 -1.86 39.15
CA ARG A 136 -11.96 -2.98 38.81
C ARG A 136 -12.99 -2.63 37.73
N ARG A 137 -12.64 -1.72 36.82
CA ARG A 137 -13.45 -1.37 35.65
C ARG A 137 -12.68 -1.66 34.37
N SER A 138 -13.26 -2.47 33.51
CA SER A 138 -12.68 -2.80 32.21
C SER A 138 -12.66 -1.58 31.28
N LYS A 139 -11.81 -1.62 30.25
CA LYS A 139 -11.73 -0.59 29.22
C LYS A 139 -13.10 -0.37 28.57
N ASP A 140 -13.79 -1.44 28.20
CA ASP A 140 -15.08 -1.36 27.50
C ASP A 140 -16.19 -0.68 28.34
N GLU A 141 -16.10 -0.72 29.66
CA GLU A 141 -17.07 -0.09 30.57
C GLU A 141 -16.85 1.42 30.79
N VAL A 142 -15.67 1.93 30.46
CA VAL A 142 -15.28 3.33 30.76
C VAL A 142 -15.04 4.15 29.50
N MET A 143 -14.62 3.54 28.40
CA MET A 143 -14.31 4.26 27.16
C MET A 143 -15.52 5.04 26.64
N GLY A 144 -15.33 6.32 26.34
CA GLY A 144 -16.36 7.23 25.83
C GLY A 144 -17.35 7.73 26.89
N HIS A 145 -17.24 7.30 28.14
CA HIS A 145 -18.02 7.81 29.26
C HIS A 145 -17.28 8.94 29.98
N ASP A 146 -18.04 9.82 30.63
CA ASP A 146 -17.46 10.85 31.51
C ASP A 146 -16.75 10.17 32.67
N LEU A 147 -15.58 10.73 33.01
CA LEU A 147 -14.71 10.22 34.06
C LEU A 147 -15.28 10.50 35.47
#